data_AF-A0A0C9X8M9-F1
#
_entry.id   AF-A0A0C9X8M9-F1
#
_cell.length_a   1.000
_cell.length_b   1.000
_cell.length_c   1.000
_cell.angle_alpha   90.00
_cell.angle_beta   90.00
_cell.angle_gamma   90.00
#
_symmetry.space_group_name_H-M   'P 1'
#
loop_
_entity.id
_entity.type
_entity.pdbx_description
1 polymer ?
#
loop_
_entity_poly.entity_id
_entity_poly.type
_entity_poly.pdbx_seq_one_letter_code
_entity_poly.pdbx_strand_id
1 'polypeptide(L)'
;MGLLNLLEIRGVVFPLIVGLTFFNVFLTTQAHVAAWHKGMYCLNGSQPGVNNQNTNDAVQPLFMLNKSDWWFHHLNNCDQFPPDEGDFLELPANGVFTVEHAVNRAFTTLSYNGSMTALFGDGENHPGLGVTSEGKNETDCIVSPNIHTQNQSMAAGTAFAISYTSDLKQVTEENLVVFTVLYNTPWFRIAEYQVPNLPACPEPGGCICATGSSAVAPAVPPVWCEDDKSKCIQGPKQMVYWNQLEGNNIVVSGSDLSGNPRSPTYNAKLGFSNGSQTDIFLSPGTASTTVIYPAATPSPILKSAAMAIFLNPYMVKSLAFVCITANVGLV
;
A
#
# COMPACT_ATOMS: atom_id res chain seq x y z
N MET A 1 86.39 -34.63 -7.54
CA MET A 1 85.18 -34.29 -8.33
C MET A 1 84.04 -34.10 -7.35
N GLY A 2 83.54 -32.90 -7.04
CA GLY A 2 83.85 -31.59 -7.60
C GLY A 2 82.73 -31.08 -8.49
N LEU A 3 81.68 -30.51 -7.90
CA LEU A 3 81.03 -29.28 -8.35
C LEU A 3 80.27 -28.63 -7.18
N LEU A 4 79.99 -27.33 -7.30
CA LEU A 4 79.54 -26.43 -6.24
C LEU A 4 78.12 -25.88 -6.50
N ASN A 5 77.47 -25.47 -5.40
CA ASN A 5 76.59 -24.30 -5.23
C ASN A 5 75.10 -24.29 -5.64
N LEU A 6 74.31 -23.82 -4.65
CA LEU A 6 73.11 -22.94 -4.67
C LEU A 6 71.96 -23.27 -5.67
N LEU A 7 70.70 -23.35 -5.23
CA LEU A 7 69.97 -22.19 -4.67
C LEU A 7 68.87 -22.55 -3.65
N GLU A 8 68.50 -21.56 -2.84
CA GLU A 8 67.46 -21.60 -1.81
C GLU A 8 66.15 -20.97 -2.32
N ILE A 9 65.00 -21.67 -2.22
CA ILE A 9 63.67 -21.04 -2.25
C ILE A 9 62.76 -21.71 -1.21
N ARG A 10 62.36 -20.95 -0.19
CA ARG A 10 61.33 -21.33 0.79
C ARG A 10 59.94 -21.19 0.15
N GLY A 11 59.32 -22.31 -0.23
CA GLY A 11 57.93 -22.32 -0.70
C GLY A 11 56.95 -22.12 0.45
N VAL A 12 56.27 -20.97 0.48
CA VAL A 12 55.19 -20.67 1.43
C VAL A 12 53.96 -21.51 1.08
N VAL A 13 53.47 -22.30 2.04
CA VAL A 13 52.19 -23.02 1.90
C VAL A 13 51.04 -22.03 2.04
N PHE A 14 50.46 -21.61 0.92
CA PHE A 14 49.18 -20.91 0.91
C PHE A 14 48.05 -21.92 1.16
N PRO A 15 47.24 -21.79 2.23
CA PRO A 15 46.03 -22.57 2.37
C PRO A 15 45.01 -22.09 1.33
N LEU A 16 44.51 -23.02 0.51
CA LEU A 16 43.44 -22.78 -0.44
C LEU A 16 42.13 -22.55 0.34
N ILE A 17 41.84 -21.30 0.70
CA ILE A 17 40.55 -20.93 1.28
C ILE A 17 39.50 -21.05 0.17
N VAL A 18 38.80 -22.17 0.13
CA VAL A 18 37.57 -22.33 -0.63
C VAL A 18 36.52 -21.46 0.04
N GLY A 19 36.42 -20.22 -0.40
CA GLY A 19 35.40 -19.28 0.06
C GLY A 19 34.01 -19.77 -0.34
N LEU A 20 33.30 -20.37 0.61
CA LEU A 20 31.86 -20.56 0.55
C LEU A 20 31.19 -19.19 0.56
N THR A 21 31.08 -18.57 -0.61
CA THR A 21 30.19 -17.43 -0.83
C THR A 21 28.78 -17.92 -0.64
N PHE A 22 28.22 -17.73 0.57
CA PHE A 22 26.78 -17.73 0.79
C PHE A 22 26.18 -16.61 -0.06
N PHE A 23 25.78 -16.97 -1.28
CA PHE A 23 24.99 -16.11 -2.14
C PHE A 23 23.60 -16.04 -1.52
N ASN A 24 23.41 -15.08 -0.60
CA ASN A 24 22.10 -14.76 -0.06
C ASN A 24 21.23 -14.26 -1.21
N VAL A 25 20.44 -15.17 -1.77
CA VAL A 25 19.36 -14.81 -2.69
C VAL A 25 18.33 -14.06 -1.86
N PHE A 26 18.40 -12.73 -1.89
CA PHE A 26 17.33 -11.88 -1.40
C PHE A 26 16.11 -12.11 -2.28
N LEU A 27 15.23 -13.02 -1.85
CA LEU A 27 13.93 -13.24 -2.47
C LEU A 27 13.05 -12.02 -2.19
N THR A 28 13.09 -11.04 -3.10
CA THR A 28 12.18 -9.90 -3.09
C THR A 28 10.77 -10.38 -3.47
N THR A 29 9.96 -10.73 -2.47
CA THR A 29 8.54 -11.07 -2.68
C THR A 29 7.77 -9.81 -3.03
N GLN A 30 7.54 -9.60 -4.32
CA GLN A 30 7.01 -8.35 -4.88
C GLN A 30 5.49 -8.49 -5.11
N ALA A 31 4.69 -7.94 -4.19
CA ALA A 31 3.23 -7.88 -4.37
C ALA A 31 2.87 -6.74 -5.32
N HIS A 32 2.14 -7.05 -6.40
CA HIS A 32 1.83 -6.09 -7.45
C HIS A 32 0.31 -6.01 -7.63
N VAL A 33 -0.38 -5.25 -6.79
CA VAL A 33 -1.82 -5.02 -6.94
C VAL A 33 -2.14 -3.58 -6.54
N ALA A 34 -2.87 -2.89 -7.41
CA ALA A 34 -3.46 -1.58 -7.16
C ALA A 34 -4.98 -1.66 -7.33
N ALA A 35 -5.70 -0.73 -6.70
CA ALA A 35 -7.11 -0.49 -6.98
C ALA A 35 -7.23 0.50 -8.15
N TRP A 36 -7.70 0.00 -9.29
CA TRP A 36 -7.86 0.78 -10.50
C TRP A 36 -9.24 1.43 -10.53
N HIS A 37 -9.25 2.74 -10.76
CA HIS A 37 -10.45 3.55 -10.98
C HIS A 37 -10.09 4.77 -11.84
N LYS A 38 -11.05 5.40 -12.51
CA LYS A 38 -10.76 6.56 -13.38
C LYS A 38 -10.15 7.75 -12.64
N GLY A 39 -10.70 8.10 -11.49
CA GLY A 39 -10.17 9.15 -10.61
C GLY A 39 -8.81 8.85 -9.97
N MET A 40 -8.11 7.77 -10.33
CA MET A 40 -6.80 7.47 -9.75
C MET A 40 -5.70 8.32 -10.38
N TYR A 41 -4.72 8.69 -9.57
CA TYR A 41 -3.45 9.19 -10.07
C TYR A 41 -2.74 8.09 -10.89
N CYS A 42 -1.98 8.50 -11.91
CA CYS A 42 -1.23 7.66 -12.84
C CYS A 42 -2.00 6.52 -13.52
N LEU A 43 -3.32 6.67 -13.72
CA LEU A 43 -4.14 5.74 -14.52
C LEU A 43 -3.49 5.42 -15.88
N ASN A 44 -2.94 6.43 -16.55
CA ASN A 44 -2.30 6.35 -17.85
C ASN A 44 -0.82 5.95 -17.80
N GLY A 45 -0.31 5.64 -16.62
CA GLY A 45 1.11 5.53 -16.31
C GLY A 45 1.76 6.87 -15.99
N SER A 46 3.06 6.88 -15.72
CA SER A 46 3.80 8.10 -15.34
C SER A 46 4.66 8.70 -16.47
N GLN A 47 4.17 8.63 -17.71
CA GLN A 47 4.83 9.19 -18.90
C GLN A 47 3.98 10.33 -19.51
N PRO A 48 4.50 11.58 -19.59
CA PRO A 48 3.72 12.73 -20.08
C PRO A 48 3.19 12.53 -21.50
N GLY A 49 1.88 12.74 -21.68
CA GLY A 49 1.21 12.62 -22.98
C GLY A 49 1.01 11.20 -23.49
N VAL A 50 1.26 10.16 -22.66
CA VAL A 50 1.09 8.75 -23.04
C VAL A 50 -0.09 8.14 -22.28
N ASN A 51 -1.04 7.53 -23.01
CA ASN A 51 -2.06 6.65 -22.43
C ASN A 51 -1.57 5.19 -22.53
N ASN A 52 -0.82 4.74 -21.52
CA ASN A 52 -0.31 3.38 -21.49
C ASN A 52 -1.37 2.40 -20.92
N GLN A 53 -2.15 1.80 -21.80
CA GLN A 53 -3.15 0.78 -21.44
C GLN A 53 -2.57 -0.50 -20.82
N ASN A 54 -1.25 -0.70 -20.86
CA ASN A 54 -0.54 -1.82 -20.24
C ASN A 54 0.41 -1.36 -19.12
N THR A 55 0.12 -0.22 -18.47
CA THR A 55 0.94 0.28 -17.34
C THR A 55 0.83 -0.63 -16.11
N ASN A 56 1.99 -0.84 -15.49
CA ASN A 56 2.17 -1.43 -14.17
C ASN A 56 2.85 -0.43 -13.19
N ASP A 57 2.82 0.87 -13.47
CA ASP A 57 3.43 1.90 -12.60
C ASP A 57 2.73 1.91 -11.24
N ALA A 58 1.40 2.03 -11.26
CA ALA A 58 0.52 2.03 -10.09
C ALA A 58 0.67 0.81 -9.15
N VAL A 59 1.18 -0.33 -9.63
CA VAL A 59 1.24 -1.58 -8.85
C VAL A 59 2.60 -1.85 -8.19
N GLN A 60 3.61 -0.99 -8.39
CA GLN A 60 4.95 -1.22 -7.83
C GLN A 60 4.93 -1.13 -6.29
N PRO A 61 5.22 -2.21 -5.53
CA PRO A 61 5.15 -2.14 -4.08
C PRO A 61 6.21 -1.21 -3.49
N LEU A 62 5.83 -0.57 -2.38
CA LEU A 62 6.64 0.41 -1.66
C LEU A 62 7.30 -0.27 -0.45
N PHE A 63 8.63 -0.34 -0.45
CA PHE A 63 9.41 -1.04 0.59
C PHE A 63 10.79 -0.40 0.75
N MET A 64 11.19 -0.14 1.99
CA MET A 64 12.47 0.51 2.36
C MET A 64 12.73 1.83 1.61
N LEU A 65 11.72 2.69 1.55
CA LEU A 65 11.82 4.00 0.90
C LEU A 65 11.84 5.15 1.93
N ASN A 66 12.38 6.31 1.56
CA ASN A 66 12.21 7.53 2.36
C ASN A 66 10.78 8.05 2.20
N LYS A 67 10.32 8.90 3.12
CA LYS A 67 8.93 9.40 3.07
C LYS A 67 8.65 10.21 1.80
N SER A 68 9.65 10.92 1.29
CA SER A 68 9.57 11.62 0.01
C SER A 68 9.30 10.71 -1.19
N ASP A 69 9.60 9.41 -1.09
CA ASP A 69 9.60 8.49 -2.23
C ASP A 69 8.39 7.54 -2.19
N TRP A 70 7.93 7.12 -1.00
CA TRP A 70 6.73 6.28 -0.89
C TRP A 70 5.42 7.06 -0.79
N TRP A 71 5.44 8.30 -0.27
CA TRP A 71 4.22 9.10 -0.14
C TRP A 71 3.59 9.32 -1.52
N PHE A 72 2.35 8.85 -1.69
CA PHE A 72 1.63 8.81 -2.96
C PHE A 72 2.43 8.25 -4.16
N HIS A 73 3.27 7.25 -3.94
CA HIS A 73 4.06 6.61 -5.00
C HIS A 73 5.08 7.54 -5.71
N HIS A 74 5.56 8.61 -5.08
CA HIS A 74 6.48 9.55 -5.72
C HIS A 74 7.72 8.93 -6.40
N LEU A 75 8.21 7.78 -5.91
CA LEU A 75 9.30 6.98 -6.50
C LEU A 75 9.11 6.73 -8.01
N ASN A 76 7.88 6.51 -8.46
CA ASN A 76 7.54 6.30 -9.87
C ASN A 76 6.81 7.52 -10.49
N ASN A 77 6.80 8.66 -9.79
CA ASN A 77 6.13 9.92 -10.09
C ASN A 77 4.59 9.86 -10.17
N CYS A 78 3.91 8.82 -9.65
CA CYS A 78 2.45 8.70 -9.83
C CYS A 78 1.66 9.94 -9.34
N ASP A 79 2.09 10.54 -8.23
CA ASP A 79 1.56 11.78 -7.65
C ASP A 79 1.61 13.01 -8.58
N GLN A 80 2.43 12.97 -9.63
CA GLN A 80 2.55 14.02 -10.65
C GLN A 80 1.56 13.86 -11.82
N PHE A 81 0.80 12.77 -11.87
CA PHE A 81 -0.17 12.45 -12.93
C PHE A 81 -1.58 12.38 -12.35
N PRO A 82 -2.27 13.53 -12.13
CA PRO A 82 -3.66 13.52 -11.70
C PRO A 82 -4.57 12.84 -12.74
N PRO A 83 -5.77 12.39 -12.33
CA PRO A 83 -6.81 11.96 -13.27
C PRO A 83 -7.26 13.12 -14.18
N ASP A 84 -7.97 12.77 -15.26
CA ASP A 84 -8.56 13.74 -16.18
C ASP A 84 -9.66 14.58 -15.47
N GLU A 85 -9.89 15.81 -15.95
CA GLU A 85 -10.88 16.73 -15.35
C GLU A 85 -12.29 16.11 -15.38
N GLY A 86 -12.91 15.99 -14.21
CA GLY A 86 -14.24 15.39 -14.04
C GLY A 86 -14.24 13.88 -13.75
N ASP A 87 -13.10 13.18 -13.85
CA ASP A 87 -13.00 11.79 -13.42
C ASP A 87 -12.76 11.73 -11.89
N PHE A 88 -13.81 11.35 -11.16
CA PHE A 88 -13.81 11.15 -9.70
C PHE A 88 -14.30 9.74 -9.35
N LEU A 89 -13.84 9.20 -8.21
CA LEU A 89 -14.47 8.07 -7.53
C LEU A 89 -15.71 8.55 -6.78
N GLU A 90 -16.87 8.20 -7.28
CA GLU A 90 -18.14 8.51 -6.63
C GLU A 90 -18.35 7.65 -5.38
N LEU A 91 -18.54 8.32 -4.24
CA LEU A 91 -18.73 7.74 -2.91
C LEU A 91 -20.16 8.05 -2.41
N PRO A 92 -21.18 7.27 -2.80
CA PRO A 92 -22.54 7.50 -2.35
C PRO A 92 -22.67 7.25 -0.85
N ALA A 93 -23.04 8.25 -0.06
CA ALA A 93 -23.13 8.13 1.40
C ALA A 93 -24.11 7.02 1.82
N ASN A 94 -23.69 6.13 2.73
CA ASN A 94 -24.41 4.89 3.12
C ASN A 94 -24.61 3.86 1.98
N GLY A 95 -24.01 4.07 0.82
CA GLY A 95 -24.05 3.18 -0.33
C GLY A 95 -22.80 2.29 -0.46
N VAL A 96 -22.51 1.91 -1.70
CA VAL A 96 -21.30 1.16 -2.07
C VAL A 96 -20.64 1.78 -3.30
N PHE A 97 -19.33 1.61 -3.43
CA PHE A 97 -18.59 1.85 -4.67
C PHE A 97 -17.79 0.61 -5.07
N THR A 98 -17.44 0.53 -6.36
CA THR A 98 -16.73 -0.61 -6.95
C THR A 98 -15.39 -0.16 -7.53
N VAL A 99 -14.34 -0.95 -7.32
CA VAL A 99 -13.02 -0.76 -7.95
C VAL A 99 -12.51 -2.09 -8.49
N GLU A 100 -11.49 -2.03 -9.36
CA GLU A 100 -10.84 -3.22 -9.91
C GLU A 100 -9.45 -3.41 -9.29
N HIS A 101 -9.23 -4.45 -8.50
CA HIS A 101 -7.90 -4.87 -8.09
C HIS A 101 -7.19 -5.63 -9.22
N ALA A 102 -6.10 -5.10 -9.75
CA ALA A 102 -5.36 -5.77 -10.82
C ALA A 102 -3.84 -5.55 -10.76
N VAL A 103 -3.09 -6.49 -11.32
CA VAL A 103 -1.62 -6.49 -11.39
C VAL A 103 -1.06 -5.67 -12.56
N ASN A 104 -1.94 -5.22 -13.46
CA ASN A 104 -1.67 -4.31 -14.56
C ASN A 104 -3.00 -3.69 -14.99
N ARG A 105 -3.01 -2.45 -15.50
CA ARG A 105 -4.24 -1.83 -16.04
C ARG A 105 -4.87 -2.66 -17.16
N ALA A 106 -4.06 -3.38 -17.94
CA ALA A 106 -4.50 -4.24 -19.04
C ALA A 106 -5.63 -5.18 -18.64
N PHE A 107 -5.60 -5.70 -17.41
CA PHE A 107 -6.56 -6.68 -16.89
C PHE A 107 -7.81 -6.04 -16.26
N THR A 108 -8.07 -4.76 -16.54
CA THR A 108 -9.23 -4.00 -16.05
C THR A 108 -10.15 -3.57 -17.20
N THR A 109 -11.37 -3.11 -16.89
CA THR A 109 -12.26 -2.52 -17.90
C THR A 109 -11.75 -1.18 -18.45
N LEU A 110 -10.75 -0.57 -17.79
CA LEU A 110 -10.14 0.71 -18.15
C LEU A 110 -9.09 0.60 -19.29
N SER A 111 -8.86 -0.61 -19.82
CA SER A 111 -7.95 -0.88 -20.94
C SER A 111 -8.55 -1.87 -21.93
N TYR A 112 -8.16 -1.79 -23.21
CA TYR A 112 -8.50 -2.74 -24.27
C TYR A 112 -9.99 -3.08 -24.38
N ASN A 113 -10.87 -2.13 -24.05
CA ASN A 113 -12.33 -2.31 -23.93
C ASN A 113 -12.74 -3.48 -23.02
N GLY A 114 -11.95 -3.77 -21.98
CA GLY A 114 -12.15 -4.89 -21.05
C GLY A 114 -11.86 -6.28 -21.61
N SER A 115 -11.31 -6.41 -22.82
CA SER A 115 -11.11 -7.70 -23.50
C SER A 115 -10.11 -8.65 -22.82
N MET A 116 -9.29 -8.14 -21.90
CA MET A 116 -8.33 -8.93 -21.10
C MET A 116 -8.77 -9.10 -19.64
N THR A 117 -10.05 -8.86 -19.32
CA THR A 117 -10.59 -9.02 -17.97
C THR A 117 -11.04 -10.46 -17.70
N ALA A 118 -10.86 -10.91 -16.46
CA ALA A 118 -11.38 -12.19 -15.96
C ALA A 118 -11.82 -12.07 -14.49
N LEU A 119 -11.94 -13.19 -13.77
CA LEU A 119 -12.32 -13.19 -12.35
C LEU A 119 -11.20 -12.64 -11.43
N PHE A 120 -9.93 -12.92 -11.76
CA PHE A 120 -8.76 -12.47 -10.99
C PHE A 120 -8.04 -11.27 -11.66
N GLY A 121 -7.19 -10.61 -10.88
CA GLY A 121 -6.56 -9.34 -11.23
C GLY A 121 -5.42 -9.41 -12.27
N ASP A 122 -5.13 -10.60 -12.80
CA ASP A 122 -4.12 -10.86 -13.84
C ASP A 122 -4.71 -11.29 -15.18
N GLY A 123 -6.04 -11.22 -15.33
CA GLY A 123 -6.72 -11.59 -16.57
C GLY A 123 -7.05 -13.08 -16.69
N GLU A 124 -6.87 -13.87 -15.62
CA GLU A 124 -7.22 -15.29 -15.58
C GLU A 124 -8.36 -15.63 -14.59
N ASN A 125 -8.89 -16.86 -14.69
CA ASN A 125 -10.05 -17.32 -13.91
C ASN A 125 -9.71 -18.27 -12.74
N HIS A 126 -8.45 -18.68 -12.60
CA HIS A 126 -7.89 -19.55 -11.54
C HIS A 126 -8.89 -20.37 -10.69
N PRO A 127 -9.56 -21.39 -11.25
CA PRO A 127 -10.56 -22.17 -10.53
C PRO A 127 -9.98 -23.03 -9.39
N GLY A 128 -8.65 -23.18 -9.31
CA GLY A 128 -7.95 -23.91 -8.25
C GLY A 128 -7.25 -23.02 -7.22
N LEU A 129 -7.36 -21.68 -7.30
CA LEU A 129 -6.59 -20.76 -6.46
C LEU A 129 -6.92 -20.92 -4.97
N GLY A 130 -5.89 -21.14 -4.14
CA GLY A 130 -6.06 -21.34 -2.69
C GLY A 130 -6.68 -22.68 -2.28
N VAL A 131 -7.14 -23.51 -3.22
CA VAL A 131 -7.63 -24.87 -3.00
C VAL A 131 -6.58 -25.91 -3.40
N THR A 132 -5.83 -25.63 -4.46
CA THR A 132 -4.76 -26.47 -5.01
C THR A 132 -3.38 -25.83 -4.79
N SER A 133 -2.33 -26.43 -5.35
CA SER A 133 -1.00 -25.81 -5.43
C SER A 133 -0.87 -24.76 -6.55
N GLU A 134 -1.96 -24.42 -7.26
CA GLU A 134 -1.97 -23.36 -8.27
C GLU A 134 -1.42 -22.05 -7.72
N GLY A 135 -0.40 -21.50 -8.38
CA GLY A 135 0.21 -20.22 -8.04
C GLY A 135 1.03 -20.20 -6.75
N LYS A 136 1.13 -21.31 -6.02
CA LYS A 136 1.84 -21.39 -4.73
C LYS A 136 3.35 -21.61 -4.90
N ASN A 137 4.13 -21.02 -3.99
CA ASN A 137 5.55 -21.29 -3.81
C ASN A 137 5.79 -22.42 -2.78
N GLU A 138 7.06 -22.70 -2.48
CA GLU A 138 7.49 -23.70 -1.49
C GLU A 138 7.06 -23.42 -0.04
N THR A 139 6.60 -22.21 0.29
CA THR A 139 6.08 -21.82 1.61
C THR A 139 4.55 -21.77 1.68
N ASP A 140 3.87 -22.42 0.73
CA ASP A 140 2.39 -22.45 0.55
C ASP A 140 1.77 -21.07 0.28
N CYS A 141 2.57 -20.06 -0.06
CA CYS A 141 2.13 -18.70 -0.38
C CYS A 141 1.83 -18.55 -1.89
N ILE A 142 0.65 -18.02 -2.22
CA ILE A 142 0.22 -17.72 -3.59
C ILE A 142 1.00 -16.50 -4.11
N VAL A 143 2.04 -16.76 -4.90
CA VAL A 143 2.88 -15.75 -5.55
C VAL A 143 2.43 -15.44 -6.99
N SER A 144 1.61 -16.30 -7.60
CA SER A 144 0.85 -16.00 -8.82
C SER A 144 -0.64 -16.12 -8.50
N PRO A 145 -1.49 -15.10 -8.68
CA PRO A 145 -1.26 -13.86 -9.42
C PRO A 145 -0.81 -12.68 -8.53
N ASN A 146 0.36 -12.79 -7.86
CA ASN A 146 0.96 -11.74 -7.01
C ASN A 146 0.07 -11.21 -5.85
N ILE A 147 -0.80 -12.05 -5.28
CA ILE A 147 -1.68 -11.70 -4.16
C ILE A 147 -1.01 -11.91 -2.77
N HIS A 148 0.00 -12.78 -2.68
CA HIS A 148 0.84 -13.02 -1.48
C HIS A 148 0.03 -13.40 -0.22
N THR A 149 -0.78 -14.45 -0.36
CA THR A 149 -1.55 -15.08 0.72
C THR A 149 -1.60 -16.60 0.53
N GLN A 150 -1.86 -17.41 1.55
CA GLN A 150 -2.06 -18.86 1.34
C GLN A 150 -3.44 -19.21 0.75
N ASN A 151 -4.45 -18.38 1.01
CA ASN A 151 -5.83 -18.49 0.50
C ASN A 151 -6.61 -17.18 0.76
N GLN A 152 -7.87 -17.12 0.33
CA GLN A 152 -8.73 -15.93 0.45
C GLN A 152 -8.88 -15.43 1.91
N SER A 153 -9.12 -16.31 2.88
CA SER A 153 -9.35 -15.90 4.28
C SER A 153 -8.08 -15.43 5.02
N MET A 154 -6.91 -15.53 4.36
CA MET A 154 -5.62 -15.08 4.88
C MET A 154 -5.09 -13.83 4.15
N ALA A 155 -5.84 -13.31 3.17
CA ALA A 155 -5.52 -12.03 2.53
C ALA A 155 -5.69 -10.88 3.53
N ALA A 156 -4.80 -9.89 3.45
CA ALA A 156 -4.60 -8.88 4.50
C ALA A 156 -5.82 -7.99 4.77
N GLY A 157 -6.71 -7.89 3.79
CA GLY A 157 -7.70 -6.83 3.71
C GLY A 157 -7.11 -5.57 3.08
N THR A 158 -7.98 -4.75 2.52
CA THR A 158 -7.66 -3.51 1.82
C THR A 158 -8.55 -2.39 2.34
N ALA A 159 -8.11 -1.15 2.19
CA ALA A 159 -8.79 0.01 2.77
C ALA A 159 -8.81 1.18 1.79
N PHE A 160 -9.83 2.03 1.96
CA PHE A 160 -9.85 3.36 1.39
C PHE A 160 -9.86 4.40 2.51
N ALA A 161 -9.10 5.47 2.30
CA ALA A 161 -9.01 6.60 3.20
C ALA A 161 -9.49 7.89 2.52
N ILE A 162 -9.90 8.83 3.38
CA ILE A 162 -10.53 10.10 3.06
C ILE A 162 -9.71 11.21 3.76
N SER A 163 -8.84 11.90 3.00
CA SER A 163 -8.10 13.10 3.39
C SER A 163 -8.83 14.40 3.18
N TYR A 164 -8.85 15.15 4.28
CA TYR A 164 -9.15 16.55 4.54
C TYR A 164 -9.04 17.66 3.42
N THR A 165 -8.91 17.44 2.08
CA THR A 165 -8.44 18.42 1.03
C THR A 165 -8.93 18.22 -0.44
N SER A 166 -8.61 19.19 -1.33
CA SER A 166 -8.66 19.14 -2.82
C SER A 166 -7.27 19.30 -3.48
N ASP A 167 -6.20 19.52 -2.72
CA ASP A 167 -4.81 19.64 -3.21
C ASP A 167 -3.95 18.54 -2.55
N LEU A 168 -3.31 17.70 -3.37
CA LEU A 168 -2.56 16.52 -2.90
C LEU A 168 -1.45 16.92 -1.92
N LYS A 169 -0.89 18.13 -2.07
CA LYS A 169 0.18 18.67 -1.22
C LYS A 169 -0.29 19.06 0.18
N GLN A 170 -1.60 19.12 0.41
CA GLN A 170 -2.22 19.40 1.70
C GLN A 170 -2.72 18.12 2.39
N VAL A 171 -2.57 16.95 1.77
CA VAL A 171 -2.82 15.66 2.43
C VAL A 171 -1.68 15.37 3.41
N THR A 172 -2.03 15.05 4.65
CA THR A 172 -1.13 14.62 5.73
C THR A 172 -1.58 13.27 6.26
N GLU A 173 -0.79 12.68 7.16
CA GLU A 173 -1.12 11.39 7.78
C GLU A 173 -2.33 11.52 8.72
N GLU A 174 -2.48 12.67 9.37
CA GLU A 174 -3.54 12.97 10.34
C GLU A 174 -4.87 13.32 9.68
N ASN A 175 -4.86 13.92 8.49
CA ASN A 175 -6.11 14.25 7.80
C ASN A 175 -6.61 13.12 6.89
N LEU A 176 -5.75 12.15 6.48
CA LEU A 176 -6.09 10.97 5.67
C LEU A 176 -6.66 9.82 6.52
N VAL A 177 -7.99 9.79 6.65
CA VAL A 177 -8.72 8.89 7.56
C VAL A 177 -9.27 7.66 6.87
N VAL A 178 -8.98 6.44 7.34
CA VAL A 178 -9.60 5.22 6.81
C VAL A 178 -11.11 5.23 7.07
N PHE A 179 -11.92 5.25 5.99
CA PHE A 179 -13.38 5.30 6.08
C PHE A 179 -14.07 3.99 5.72
N THR A 180 -13.36 3.07 5.05
CA THR A 180 -13.88 1.76 4.72
C THR A 180 -12.75 0.75 4.56
N VAL A 181 -13.06 -0.49 4.93
CA VAL A 181 -12.14 -1.62 4.92
C VAL A 181 -12.88 -2.83 4.36
N LEU A 182 -12.26 -3.55 3.46
CA LEU A 182 -12.75 -4.84 2.99
C LEU A 182 -11.76 -5.92 3.45
N TYR A 183 -12.26 -6.94 4.13
CA TYR A 183 -11.45 -8.09 4.53
C TYR A 183 -11.22 -9.04 3.36
N ASN A 184 -10.22 -9.92 3.49
CA ASN A 184 -9.97 -11.01 2.55
C ASN A 184 -9.67 -10.52 1.12
N THR A 185 -9.05 -9.35 1.02
CA THR A 185 -8.61 -8.71 -0.22
C THR A 185 -7.12 -8.34 -0.18
N PRO A 186 -6.49 -8.09 -1.35
CA PRO A 186 -7.04 -8.33 -2.69
C PRO A 186 -7.26 -9.84 -2.91
N TRP A 187 -8.23 -10.19 -3.74
CA TRP A 187 -8.49 -11.59 -4.11
C TRP A 187 -9.10 -11.67 -5.51
N PHE A 188 -10.37 -11.33 -5.64
CA PHE A 188 -11.00 -11.12 -6.95
C PHE A 188 -10.66 -9.72 -7.50
N ARG A 189 -10.78 -9.57 -8.82
CA ARG A 189 -10.61 -8.28 -9.49
C ARG A 189 -11.68 -7.28 -9.04
N ILE A 190 -12.96 -7.62 -9.18
CA ILE A 190 -14.05 -6.75 -8.73
C ILE A 190 -14.13 -6.77 -7.21
N ALA A 191 -14.08 -5.58 -6.59
CA ALA A 191 -14.27 -5.42 -5.15
C ALA A 191 -15.23 -4.24 -4.87
N GLU A 192 -16.18 -4.48 -3.97
CA GLU A 192 -17.19 -3.51 -3.55
C GLU A 192 -16.97 -3.09 -2.10
N TYR A 193 -16.98 -1.78 -1.86
CA TYR A 193 -16.69 -1.18 -0.56
C TYR A 193 -17.88 -0.37 -0.07
N GLN A 194 -18.23 -0.55 1.20
CA GLN A 194 -19.33 0.19 1.85
C GLN A 194 -18.87 1.59 2.25
N VAL A 195 -19.72 2.58 2.03
CA VAL A 195 -19.47 3.98 2.39
C VAL A 195 -20.24 4.30 3.68
N PRO A 196 -19.64 4.91 4.71
CA PRO A 196 -20.39 5.42 5.87
C PRO A 196 -21.21 6.66 5.46
N ASN A 197 -21.85 7.32 6.43
CA ASN A 197 -22.56 8.58 6.20
C ASN A 197 -21.58 9.76 6.04
N LEU A 198 -20.78 9.74 4.97
CA LEU A 198 -19.76 10.75 4.70
C LEU A 198 -20.38 12.13 4.43
N PRO A 199 -19.80 13.21 4.97
CA PRO A 199 -20.18 14.57 4.59
C PRO A 199 -19.68 14.90 3.18
N ALA A 200 -20.45 15.74 2.48
CA ALA A 200 -20.18 16.14 1.10
C ALA A 200 -18.81 16.81 0.93
N CYS A 201 -18.28 16.66 -0.28
CA CYS A 201 -16.99 17.18 -0.72
C CYS A 201 -16.97 18.71 -0.93
N PRO A 202 -15.80 19.36 -1.00
CA PRO A 202 -15.71 20.80 -1.25
C PRO A 202 -15.85 21.07 -2.75
N GLU A 203 -16.42 22.23 -3.07
CA GLU A 203 -16.58 22.71 -4.44
C GLU A 203 -15.90 24.06 -4.65
N PRO A 204 -15.32 24.33 -5.84
CA PRO A 204 -15.15 23.42 -6.97
C PRO A 204 -13.90 22.53 -6.84
N GLY A 205 -13.92 21.37 -7.49
CA GLY A 205 -12.74 20.53 -7.71
C GLY A 205 -12.76 19.19 -6.96
N GLY A 206 -13.86 18.88 -6.27
CA GLY A 206 -13.98 17.65 -5.53
C GLY A 206 -12.81 17.49 -4.56
N CYS A 207 -12.40 16.25 -4.38
CA CYS A 207 -12.03 15.88 -3.03
C CYS A 207 -10.98 14.76 -3.08
N ILE A 208 -9.69 15.12 -2.89
CA ILE A 208 -8.53 14.20 -2.96
C ILE A 208 -8.54 13.39 -1.68
N CYS A 209 -9.37 12.37 -1.68
CA CYS A 209 -9.85 11.79 -0.46
C CYS A 209 -10.57 12.88 0.44
N ALA A 210 -10.91 14.09 -0.04
CA ALA A 210 -11.92 15.05 0.46
C ALA A 210 -11.81 16.02 1.67
N THR A 211 -12.09 17.35 1.51
CA THR A 211 -12.62 18.24 2.60
C THR A 211 -14.11 18.58 2.47
N GLY A 212 -14.97 17.90 3.22
CA GLY A 212 -16.18 18.58 3.69
C GLY A 212 -15.83 19.53 4.83
N SER A 213 -16.40 20.74 4.89
CA SER A 213 -16.32 21.61 6.08
C SER A 213 -17.24 21.12 7.21
N SER A 214 -17.14 19.82 7.58
CA SER A 214 -17.68 19.23 8.81
C SER A 214 -17.23 17.77 9.01
N ALA A 215 -17.01 17.43 10.27
CA ALA A 215 -17.26 16.12 10.90
C ALA A 215 -16.29 14.93 10.78
N VAL A 216 -15.32 14.81 9.87
CA VAL A 216 -14.31 13.71 10.02
C VAL A 216 -13.23 14.12 11.04
N ALA A 217 -12.98 13.27 12.03
CA ALA A 217 -12.04 13.54 13.12
C ALA A 217 -10.58 13.24 12.69
N PRO A 218 -9.56 13.97 13.20
CA PRO A 218 -8.16 13.68 12.88
C PRO A 218 -7.75 12.26 13.23
N ALA A 219 -7.14 11.57 12.28
CA ALA A 219 -6.79 10.16 12.38
C ALA A 219 -5.54 9.90 13.22
N VAL A 220 -5.62 8.88 14.06
CA VAL A 220 -4.53 8.38 14.93
C VAL A 220 -3.95 7.09 14.33
N PRO A 221 -2.63 6.85 14.40
CA PRO A 221 -2.04 5.60 13.94
C PRO A 221 -2.71 4.37 14.57
N PRO A 222 -3.07 3.32 13.79
CA PRO A 222 -3.60 2.09 14.35
C PRO A 222 -2.53 1.36 15.16
N VAL A 223 -2.95 0.64 16.20
CA VAL A 223 -2.05 -0.18 17.04
C VAL A 223 -2.38 -1.66 16.91
N TRP A 224 -1.39 -2.52 17.12
CA TRP A 224 -1.65 -3.95 17.23
C TRP A 224 -2.48 -4.25 18.49
N CYS A 225 -3.66 -4.82 18.28
CA CYS A 225 -4.61 -5.16 19.34
C CYS A 225 -5.26 -6.54 19.08
N GLU A 226 -4.53 -7.46 18.44
CA GLU A 226 -5.02 -8.83 18.24
C GLU A 226 -5.24 -9.55 19.57
N ASP A 227 -4.23 -9.50 20.45
CA ASP A 227 -4.19 -10.15 21.77
C ASP A 227 -5.04 -9.48 22.84
N ASP A 228 -5.37 -8.19 22.68
CA ASP A 228 -6.18 -7.43 23.64
C ASP A 228 -7.01 -6.36 22.93
N LYS A 229 -8.30 -6.63 22.77
CA LYS A 229 -9.24 -5.73 22.09
C LYS A 229 -9.49 -4.42 22.82
N SER A 230 -9.23 -4.35 24.13
CA SER A 230 -9.36 -3.10 24.89
C SER A 230 -8.30 -2.05 24.50
N LYS A 231 -7.21 -2.48 23.85
CA LYS A 231 -6.17 -1.61 23.33
C LYS A 231 -6.43 -1.08 21.90
N CYS A 232 -7.46 -1.56 21.20
CA CYS A 232 -7.74 -1.11 19.84
C CYS A 232 -8.12 0.38 19.79
N ILE A 233 -7.53 1.14 18.86
CA ILE A 233 -7.88 2.54 18.63
C ILE A 233 -9.34 2.65 18.15
N GLN A 234 -10.15 3.30 18.97
CA GLN A 234 -11.51 3.69 18.63
C GLN A 234 -11.49 5.00 17.83
N GLY A 235 -12.43 5.17 16.90
CA GLY A 235 -12.55 6.37 16.08
C GLY A 235 -11.62 6.38 14.85
N PRO A 236 -11.29 7.57 14.32
CA PRO A 236 -10.57 7.73 13.07
C PRO A 236 -9.16 7.13 13.14
N LYS A 237 -8.86 6.23 12.20
CA LYS A 237 -7.57 5.55 12.10
C LYS A 237 -6.86 5.96 10.82
N GLN A 238 -5.54 6.15 10.91
CA GLN A 238 -4.71 6.45 9.75
C GLN A 238 -4.61 5.22 8.84
N MET A 239 -4.19 5.44 7.59
CA MET A 239 -3.64 4.38 6.77
C MET A 239 -2.41 3.75 7.46
N VAL A 240 -2.13 2.49 7.14
CA VAL A 240 -1.01 1.73 7.70
C VAL A 240 0.26 2.03 6.90
N TYR A 241 1.26 2.65 7.55
CA TYR A 241 2.58 2.89 6.97
C TYR A 241 3.63 2.04 7.70
N TRP A 242 4.19 1.07 6.98
CA TRP A 242 5.09 0.04 7.53
C TRP A 242 6.18 -0.37 6.53
N ASN A 243 7.29 -0.89 7.06
CA ASN A 243 8.49 -1.32 6.32
C ASN A 243 9.12 -0.27 5.37
N GLN A 244 9.03 1.01 5.73
CA GLN A 244 9.73 2.12 5.07
C GLN A 244 11.00 2.49 5.84
N LEU A 245 11.91 3.27 5.24
CA LEU A 245 13.06 3.85 5.96
C LEU A 245 12.61 4.98 6.89
N GLU A 246 11.62 5.76 6.44
CA GLU A 246 11.07 6.92 7.16
C GLU A 246 9.54 6.93 7.08
N GLY A 247 8.87 7.54 8.07
CA GLY A 247 7.41 7.74 8.03
C GLY A 247 6.56 6.51 8.39
N ASN A 248 7.14 5.47 8.99
CA ASN A 248 6.32 4.39 9.54
C ASN A 248 5.48 4.91 10.72
N ASN A 249 4.16 4.66 10.72
CA ASN A 249 3.27 5.00 11.84
C ASN A 249 2.94 3.80 12.74
N ILE A 250 3.29 2.58 12.32
CA ILE A 250 3.19 1.37 13.13
C ILE A 250 4.51 0.59 13.12
N VAL A 251 4.87 0.00 14.26
CA VAL A 251 5.95 -0.99 14.39
C VAL A 251 5.38 -2.20 15.11
N VAL A 252 5.59 -3.39 14.55
CA VAL A 252 5.14 -4.66 15.14
C VAL A 252 6.32 -5.61 15.33
N SER A 253 6.23 -6.46 16.35
CA SER A 253 7.24 -7.46 16.68
C SER A 253 6.62 -8.67 17.39
N GLY A 254 7.29 -9.81 17.35
CA GLY A 254 6.76 -11.08 17.85
C GLY A 254 5.79 -11.75 16.87
N SER A 255 5.00 -12.69 17.38
CA SER A 255 4.02 -13.46 16.60
C SER A 255 2.58 -12.99 16.78
N ASP A 256 1.76 -13.24 15.77
CA ASP A 256 0.30 -13.20 15.84
C ASP A 256 -0.26 -14.45 16.55
N LEU A 257 -1.57 -14.48 16.82
CA LEU A 257 -2.25 -15.61 17.47
C LEU A 257 -2.24 -16.90 16.62
N SER A 258 -1.88 -16.81 15.33
CA SER A 258 -1.67 -17.95 14.44
C SER A 258 -0.21 -18.43 14.42
N GLY A 259 0.67 -17.82 15.22
CA GLY A 259 2.09 -18.16 15.33
C GLY A 259 3.00 -17.51 14.29
N ASN A 260 2.44 -16.82 13.29
CA ASN A 260 3.22 -16.15 12.24
C ASN A 260 3.84 -14.85 12.76
N PRO A 261 4.97 -14.37 12.20
CA PRO A 261 5.45 -13.02 12.48
C PRO A 261 4.35 -11.98 12.26
N ARG A 262 4.19 -11.03 13.20
CA ARG A 262 3.18 -9.97 13.07
C ARG A 262 3.44 -9.15 11.81
N SER A 263 2.42 -9.00 10.97
CA SER A 263 2.38 -8.09 9.82
C SER A 263 1.13 -7.21 9.97
N PRO A 264 1.24 -5.87 9.88
CA PRO A 264 0.08 -4.98 9.87
C PRO A 264 -0.91 -5.35 8.76
N THR A 265 -2.21 -5.22 9.03
CA THR A 265 -3.29 -5.64 8.12
C THR A 265 -4.55 -4.81 8.34
N TYR A 266 -5.38 -4.63 7.30
CA TYR A 266 -6.66 -3.91 7.41
C TYR A 266 -7.76 -4.86 7.88
N ASN A 267 -7.68 -5.25 9.15
CA ASN A 267 -8.69 -6.09 9.82
C ASN A 267 -8.66 -5.92 11.35
N ALA A 268 -9.42 -6.78 12.04
CA ALA A 268 -9.57 -6.80 13.49
C ALA A 268 -8.27 -6.97 14.30
N LYS A 269 -7.14 -7.37 13.69
CA LYS A 269 -5.80 -7.38 14.35
C LYS A 269 -5.33 -5.96 14.71
N LEU A 270 -5.74 -4.95 13.94
CA LEU A 270 -5.45 -3.53 14.15
C LEU A 270 -6.69 -2.69 14.56
N GLY A 271 -7.81 -3.34 14.86
CA GLY A 271 -9.04 -2.66 15.29
C GLY A 271 -9.88 -2.03 14.18
N PHE A 272 -9.62 -2.36 12.90
CA PHE A 272 -10.54 -2.04 11.80
C PHE A 272 -11.70 -3.02 11.78
N SER A 273 -12.94 -2.54 11.58
CA SER A 273 -14.10 -3.38 11.25
C SER A 273 -14.12 -3.72 9.76
N ASN A 274 -14.77 -4.81 9.36
CA ASN A 274 -15.09 -5.04 7.95
C ASN A 274 -16.27 -4.14 7.55
N GLY A 275 -16.21 -3.55 6.36
CA GLY A 275 -17.18 -2.57 5.86
C GLY A 275 -16.82 -1.12 6.20
N SER A 276 -17.85 -0.27 6.23
CA SER A 276 -17.71 1.15 6.53
C SER A 276 -17.27 1.39 7.99
N GLN A 277 -16.33 2.32 8.19
CA GLN A 277 -15.91 2.77 9.51
C GLN A 277 -16.84 3.91 9.94
N THR A 278 -17.72 3.64 10.91
CA THR A 278 -18.81 4.57 11.30
C THR A 278 -18.50 5.41 12.55
N ASP A 279 -17.38 5.13 13.22
CA ASP A 279 -16.88 5.80 14.42
C ASP A 279 -15.92 6.97 14.10
N ILE A 280 -15.64 7.24 12.82
CA ILE A 280 -14.65 8.25 12.37
C ILE A 280 -15.11 9.70 12.54
N PHE A 281 -16.34 9.94 12.98
CA PHE A 281 -16.97 11.25 13.00
C PHE A 281 -16.83 11.97 14.34
N LEU A 282 -16.55 13.27 14.30
CA LEU A 282 -16.69 14.16 15.44
C LEU A 282 -18.17 14.25 15.87
N SER A 283 -18.40 14.42 17.18
CA SER A 283 -19.74 14.70 17.68
C SER A 283 -20.29 16.01 17.07
N PRO A 284 -21.59 16.10 16.76
CA PRO A 284 -22.19 17.30 16.19
C PRO A 284 -21.82 18.57 16.98
N GLY A 285 -21.32 19.59 16.29
CA GLY A 285 -20.88 20.85 16.91
C GLY A 285 -19.49 20.84 17.57
N THR A 286 -18.73 19.72 17.53
CA THR A 286 -17.37 19.64 18.09
C THR A 286 -16.24 19.84 17.07
N ALA A 287 -16.58 20.09 15.80
CA ALA A 287 -15.61 20.39 14.75
C ALA A 287 -15.01 21.80 14.92
N SER A 288 -13.73 21.87 15.30
CA SER A 288 -12.95 23.11 15.19
C SER A 288 -12.75 23.46 13.72
N THR A 289 -13.11 24.68 13.33
CA THR A 289 -12.79 25.25 12.01
C THR A 289 -11.30 25.50 11.89
N THR A 290 -10.56 24.58 11.26
CA THR A 290 -9.15 24.76 10.94
C THR A 290 -8.99 25.78 9.82
N VAL A 291 -8.68 27.03 10.18
CA VAL A 291 -8.25 28.05 9.21
C VAL A 291 -6.81 27.78 8.82
N ILE A 292 -6.60 27.14 7.66
CA ILE A 292 -5.26 26.91 7.12
C ILE A 292 -4.74 28.21 6.51
N TYR A 293 -3.74 28.81 7.14
CA TYR A 293 -2.92 29.84 6.51
C TYR A 293 -1.88 29.16 5.60
N PRO A 294 -1.60 29.69 4.39
CA PRO A 294 -0.64 29.10 3.48
C PRO A 294 0.76 29.01 4.12
N ALA A 295 1.34 27.81 4.11
CA ALA A 295 2.60 27.53 4.77
C ALA A 295 3.77 28.30 4.13
N ALA A 296 4.65 28.86 4.98
CA ALA A 296 5.88 29.49 4.53
C ALA A 296 6.87 28.45 3.97
N THR A 297 7.70 28.88 3.00
CA THR A 297 8.65 28.02 2.28
C THR A 297 9.72 27.41 3.22
N PRO A 298 9.97 26.09 3.15
CA PRO A 298 10.98 25.44 3.97
C PRO A 298 12.41 25.75 3.47
N SER A 299 13.33 25.91 4.42
CA SER A 299 14.79 25.99 4.18
C SER A 299 15.46 24.62 4.39
N PRO A 300 16.59 24.32 3.72
CA PRO A 300 17.20 22.98 3.74
C PRO A 300 18.00 22.70 5.03
N ILE A 301 17.98 21.44 5.48
CA ILE A 301 18.80 20.93 6.60
C ILE A 301 19.63 19.72 6.13
N LEU A 302 20.84 19.57 6.69
CA LEU A 302 21.86 18.58 6.33
C LEU A 302 21.47 17.12 6.68
N LYS A 303 21.99 16.18 5.87
CA LYS A 303 21.93 14.73 6.08
C LYS A 303 23.03 14.25 7.04
N SER A 304 22.80 13.15 7.76
CA SER A 304 23.88 12.38 8.42
C SER A 304 23.61 10.86 8.46
N ALA A 305 24.70 10.11 8.35
CA ALA A 305 24.96 8.67 8.50
C ALA A 305 23.80 7.66 8.70
N ALA A 306 23.77 6.65 7.80
CA ALA A 306 22.98 5.44 7.94
C ALA A 306 23.60 4.43 8.94
N MET A 307 22.75 3.59 9.54
CA MET A 307 23.15 2.46 10.39
C MET A 307 22.47 1.19 9.86
N ALA A 308 23.25 0.14 9.57
CA ALA A 308 22.73 -1.10 8.99
C ALA A 308 22.08 -1.99 10.06
N ILE A 309 20.86 -2.46 9.77
CA ILE A 309 20.13 -3.44 10.59
C ILE A 309 19.79 -4.64 9.69
N PHE A 310 20.00 -5.85 10.22
CA PHE A 310 19.74 -7.11 9.52
C PHE A 310 18.24 -7.34 9.30
N LEU A 311 17.85 -7.75 8.10
CA LEU A 311 16.46 -8.06 7.74
C LEU A 311 16.24 -9.57 7.55
N ASN A 312 15.07 -10.02 7.97
CA ASN A 312 14.56 -11.39 7.81
C ASN A 312 13.56 -11.40 6.63
N PRO A 313 13.71 -12.24 5.59
CA PRO A 313 13.03 -12.07 4.29
C PRO A 313 11.55 -12.50 4.25
N TYR A 314 10.83 -12.55 5.38
CA TYR A 314 9.48 -13.12 5.43
C TYR A 314 8.37 -12.07 5.51
N MET A 315 7.59 -12.00 4.42
CA MET A 315 6.30 -11.33 4.25
C MET A 315 6.27 -9.79 4.24
N VAL A 316 6.40 -9.21 3.04
CA VAL A 316 5.97 -7.84 2.75
C VAL A 316 4.57 -7.88 2.09
N LYS A 317 3.51 -7.74 2.90
CA LYS A 317 2.12 -7.59 2.41
C LYS A 317 1.76 -6.10 2.24
N SER A 318 2.49 -5.37 1.41
CA SER A 318 2.12 -4.00 1.03
C SER A 318 1.23 -4.01 -0.21
N LEU A 319 -0.05 -3.66 -0.06
CA LEU A 319 -0.87 -3.21 -1.18
C LEU A 319 -0.34 -1.84 -1.65
N ALA A 320 -0.21 -1.64 -2.95
CA ALA A 320 0.13 -0.34 -3.52
C ALA A 320 -1.03 0.65 -3.30
N PHE A 321 -0.80 1.71 -2.52
CA PHE A 321 -1.79 2.76 -2.30
C PHE A 321 -1.58 3.90 -3.28
N VAL A 322 -2.38 3.89 -4.35
CA VAL A 322 -2.44 5.01 -5.31
C VAL A 322 -3.60 5.93 -4.91
N CYS A 323 -3.34 7.24 -4.91
CA CYS A 323 -4.36 8.23 -4.55
C CYS A 323 -5.49 8.21 -5.57
N ILE A 324 -6.73 8.38 -5.11
CA ILE A 324 -7.91 8.49 -5.97
C ILE A 324 -8.67 9.76 -5.58
N THR A 325 -8.88 10.66 -6.55
CA THR A 325 -9.82 11.77 -6.40
C THR A 325 -11.22 11.18 -6.21
N ALA A 326 -11.95 11.71 -5.25
CA ALA A 326 -13.30 11.27 -4.94
C ALA A 326 -14.30 12.41 -5.17
N ASN A 327 -15.57 12.03 -5.11
CA ASN A 327 -16.71 12.92 -4.97
C ASN A 327 -17.72 12.22 -4.04
N VAL A 328 -18.35 12.95 -3.12
CA VAL A 328 -19.33 12.40 -2.17
C VAL A 328 -20.70 12.95 -2.53
N GLY A 329 -21.43 12.19 -3.33
CA GLY A 329 -22.80 12.50 -3.72
C GLY A 329 -23.79 12.34 -2.56
N LEU A 330 -24.67 13.32 -2.41
CA LEU A 330 -25.88 13.20 -1.60
C LEU A 330 -26.94 12.41 -2.39
N VAL A 331 -27.55 11.41 -1.74
CA VAL A 331 -28.69 10.62 -2.25
C VAL A 331 -30.01 11.27 -1.84
#